data_AF-A0AAI9ZF69-F1
#
_entry.id   AF-A0AAI9ZF69-F1
#
_cell.length_a   1.000
_cell.length_b   1.000
_cell.length_c   1.000
_cell.angle_alpha   90.00
_cell.angle_beta   90.00
_cell.angle_gamma   90.00
#
_symmetry.space_group_name_H-M   'P 1'
#
loop_
_entity.id
_entity.type
_entity.pdbx_description
1 polymer ?
#
loop_
_entity_poly.entity_id
_entity_poly.type
_entity_poly.pdbx_seq_one_letter_code
_entity_poly.pdbx_strand_id
1 'polypeptide(L)'
;MDSQDPKANFQIVPRQSDDAPPSALDQAGFKQSLSFVQEVGGRFEASEPAKYSTFLNVLNETNVTPVESQEEWQAVRAEKQAEARVKLEELFKGHEDLLEKLDAFIPALST
;
A
#
# COMPACT_ATOMS: atom_id res chain seq x y z
N MET A 1 -58.42 6.80 32.10
CA MET A 1 -57.36 7.52 32.84
C MET A 1 -56.20 7.66 31.89
N ASP A 2 -55.97 8.90 31.50
CA ASP A 2 -54.94 9.39 30.59
C ASP A 2 -53.58 9.34 31.31
N SER A 3 -52.52 8.89 30.65
CA SER A 3 -51.11 9.14 31.04
C SER A 3 -50.16 8.77 29.90
N GLN A 4 -50.13 9.65 28.92
CA GLN A 4 -48.96 10.33 28.34
C GLN A 4 -47.55 9.67 28.48
N ASP A 5 -46.95 9.43 27.30
CA ASP A 5 -45.52 9.22 27.05
C ASP A 5 -44.58 10.26 27.71
N PRO A 6 -43.28 9.90 27.82
CA PRO A 6 -42.30 10.76 27.18
C PRO A 6 -41.40 9.98 26.20
N LYS A 7 -41.53 10.40 24.95
CA LYS A 7 -40.59 10.29 23.82
C LYS A 7 -39.12 10.36 24.27
N ALA A 8 -38.48 9.20 24.46
CA ALA A 8 -37.03 9.10 24.55
C ALA A 8 -36.46 8.94 23.13
N ASN A 9 -36.13 10.09 22.55
CA ASN A 9 -35.36 10.25 21.33
C ASN A 9 -33.95 9.66 21.52
N PHE A 10 -33.78 8.36 21.28
CA PHE A 10 -32.47 7.75 21.09
C PHE A 10 -32.01 8.01 19.67
N GLN A 11 -31.53 9.24 19.46
CA GLN A 11 -30.66 9.60 18.36
C GLN A 11 -29.31 8.93 18.64
N ILE A 12 -29.20 7.65 18.32
CA ILE A 12 -27.92 6.94 18.36
C ILE A 12 -27.20 7.33 17.06
N VAL A 13 -26.25 8.24 17.25
CA VAL A 13 -25.09 8.54 16.40
C VAL A 13 -24.72 7.39 15.43
N PRO A 14 -24.35 7.67 14.17
CA PRO A 14 -23.79 6.65 13.31
C PRO A 14 -22.44 6.23 13.92
N ARG A 15 -22.45 5.11 14.64
CA ARG A 15 -21.22 4.44 15.03
C ARG A 15 -20.59 3.94 13.74
N GLN A 16 -19.54 4.66 13.32
CA GLN A 16 -18.54 4.17 12.39
C GLN A 16 -18.35 2.68 12.65
N SER A 17 -18.80 1.89 11.70
CA SER A 17 -18.54 0.46 11.66
C SER A 17 -17.13 0.30 11.12
N ASP A 18 -16.15 0.66 11.95
CA ASP A 18 -14.77 0.22 11.86
C ASP A 18 -14.70 -1.23 12.37
N ASP A 19 -15.51 -2.09 11.74
CA ASP A 19 -15.50 -3.54 11.89
C ASP A 19 -15.21 -4.11 10.50
N ALA A 20 -14.00 -3.84 10.03
CA ALA A 20 -13.46 -4.58 8.91
C ALA A 20 -12.86 -5.89 9.48
N PRO A 21 -13.31 -7.08 9.04
CA PRO A 21 -12.66 -8.31 9.43
C PRO A 21 -11.18 -8.27 8.98
N PRO A 22 -10.22 -8.75 9.81
CA PRO A 22 -8.79 -8.70 9.51
C PRO A 22 -8.34 -9.68 8.39
N SER A 23 -9.21 -10.00 7.44
CA SER A 23 -8.95 -10.99 6.38
C SER A 23 -9.34 -10.51 4.98
N ALA A 24 -9.83 -9.27 4.84
CA ALA A 24 -9.73 -8.55 3.58
C ALA A 24 -8.34 -7.91 3.54
N LEU A 25 -7.29 -8.70 3.31
CA LEU A 25 -6.02 -8.16 2.85
C LEU A 25 -6.35 -7.23 1.68
N ASP A 26 -6.22 -5.94 1.92
CA ASP A 26 -6.85 -4.82 1.23
C ASP A 26 -7.06 -5.08 -0.27
N GLN A 27 -8.21 -5.65 -0.66
CA GLN A 27 -8.43 -6.07 -2.06
C GLN A 27 -8.37 -4.85 -2.99
N ALA A 28 -8.75 -3.68 -2.48
CA ALA A 28 -8.60 -2.40 -3.15
C ALA A 28 -7.11 -2.05 -3.37
N GLY A 29 -6.28 -2.09 -2.33
CA GLY A 29 -4.84 -1.86 -2.39
C GLY A 29 -4.12 -2.87 -3.26
N PHE A 30 -4.45 -4.16 -3.16
CA PHE A 30 -3.92 -5.18 -4.06
C PHE A 30 -4.27 -4.89 -5.53
N LYS A 31 -5.53 -4.51 -5.81
CA LYS A 31 -5.94 -4.08 -7.16
C LYS A 31 -5.18 -2.84 -7.63
N GLN A 32 -4.98 -1.86 -6.75
CA GLN A 32 -4.21 -0.65 -7.08
C GLN A 32 -2.74 -1.00 -7.36
N SER A 33 -2.12 -1.85 -6.56
CA SER A 33 -0.74 -2.31 -6.79
C SER A 33 -0.63 -3.10 -8.08
N LEU A 34 -1.60 -3.97 -8.38
CA LEU A 34 -1.63 -4.73 -9.62
C LEU A 34 -1.77 -3.81 -10.84
N SER A 35 -2.66 -2.82 -10.78
CA SER A 35 -2.80 -1.82 -11.83
C SER A 35 -1.54 -0.97 -12.01
N PHE A 36 -0.84 -0.64 -10.93
CA PHE A 36 0.44 0.07 -10.99
C PHE A 36 1.52 -0.78 -11.69
N VAL A 37 1.68 -2.05 -11.31
CA VAL A 37 2.62 -2.97 -11.96
C VAL A 37 2.30 -3.13 -13.45
N GLN A 38 1.02 -3.23 -13.81
CA GLN A 38 0.58 -3.28 -15.20
C GLN A 38 0.88 -1.99 -15.97
N GLU A 39 0.76 -0.83 -15.34
CA GLU A 39 1.09 0.46 -15.95
C GLU A 39 2.60 0.61 -16.20
N VAL A 40 3.42 0.23 -15.21
CA VAL A 40 4.89 0.14 -15.34
C VAL A 40 5.24 -0.85 -16.45
N GLY A 41 4.58 -2.01 -16.50
CA GLY A 41 4.70 -2.98 -17.60
C GLY A 41 4.36 -2.37 -18.95
N GLY A 42 3.22 -1.72 -19.10
CA GLY A 42 2.84 -1.07 -20.37
C GLY A 42 3.83 0.01 -20.83
N ARG A 43 4.53 0.68 -19.91
CA ARG A 43 5.54 1.72 -20.21
C ARG A 43 6.90 1.13 -20.59
N PHE A 44 7.37 0.13 -19.84
CA PHE A 44 8.73 -0.38 -19.99
C PHE A 44 8.82 -1.72 -20.72
N GLU A 45 7.79 -2.56 -20.74
CA GLU A 45 7.86 -3.91 -21.35
C GLU A 45 8.15 -3.85 -22.86
N ALA A 46 7.56 -2.88 -23.57
CA ALA A 46 7.74 -2.73 -25.01
C ALA A 46 9.04 -2.01 -25.40
N SER A 47 9.50 -1.05 -24.58
CA SER A 47 10.64 -0.20 -24.91
C SER A 47 11.93 -0.62 -24.19
N GLU A 48 11.83 -1.06 -22.94
CA GLU A 48 12.95 -1.34 -22.03
C GLU A 48 12.63 -2.52 -21.09
N PRO A 49 12.48 -3.75 -21.60
CA PRO A 49 12.09 -4.92 -20.79
C PRO A 49 13.09 -5.21 -19.66
N ALA A 50 14.36 -4.82 -19.84
CA ALA A 50 15.37 -4.88 -18.79
C ALA A 50 15.02 -4.01 -17.57
N LYS A 51 14.44 -2.80 -17.79
CA LYS A 51 13.98 -1.94 -16.69
C LYS A 51 12.80 -2.58 -15.96
N TYR A 52 11.83 -3.11 -16.69
CA TYR A 52 10.68 -3.79 -16.08
C TYR A 52 11.10 -5.01 -15.24
N SER A 53 12.06 -5.80 -15.73
CA SER A 53 12.59 -6.94 -14.97
C SER A 53 13.31 -6.48 -13.69
N THR A 54 14.11 -5.41 -13.77
CA THR A 54 14.73 -4.79 -12.59
C THR A 54 13.69 -4.29 -11.59
N PHE A 55 12.62 -3.64 -12.06
CA PHE A 55 11.51 -3.18 -11.22
C PHE A 55 10.91 -4.34 -10.40
N LEU A 56 10.55 -5.45 -11.05
CA LEU A 56 9.98 -6.61 -10.37
C LEU A 56 10.96 -7.23 -9.38
N ASN A 57 12.24 -7.29 -9.75
CA ASN A 57 13.27 -7.81 -8.87
C ASN A 57 13.38 -6.97 -7.59
N VAL A 58 13.40 -5.64 -7.73
CA VAL A 58 13.46 -4.70 -6.60
C VAL A 58 12.24 -4.82 -5.68
N LEU A 59 11.03 -4.95 -6.25
CA LEU A 59 9.83 -5.21 -5.44
C LEU A 59 9.92 -6.54 -4.68
N ASN A 60 10.48 -7.58 -5.31
CA ASN A 60 10.69 -8.86 -4.66
C ASN A 60 11.72 -8.79 -3.52
N GLU A 61 12.74 -7.93 -3.60
CA GLU A 61 13.69 -7.69 -2.50
C GLU A 61 13.01 -7.10 -1.24
N THR A 62 11.87 -6.42 -1.40
CA THR A 62 11.07 -5.91 -0.26
C THR A 62 10.19 -6.97 0.41
N ASN A 63 10.01 -8.14 -0.22
CA ASN A 63 9.28 -9.27 0.37
C ASN A 63 10.17 -9.97 1.41
N VAL A 64 10.27 -9.36 2.59
CA VAL A 64 11.01 -9.91 3.71
C VAL A 64 10.14 -10.97 4.40
N THR A 65 10.68 -12.18 4.55
CA THR A 65 10.01 -13.24 5.31
C THR A 65 9.77 -12.80 6.75
N PRO A 66 8.57 -13.01 7.30
CA PRO A 66 8.29 -12.71 8.70
C PRO A 66 9.25 -13.50 9.59
N VAL A 67 9.97 -12.79 10.46
CA VAL A 67 10.82 -13.37 11.50
C VAL A 67 10.02 -13.47 12.81
N GLU A 68 10.55 -14.24 13.79
CA GLU A 68 9.86 -14.48 15.07
C GLU A 68 9.53 -13.19 15.84
N SER A 69 10.37 -12.15 15.70
CA SER A 69 10.14 -10.83 16.29
C SER A 69 9.51 -9.86 15.28
N GLN A 70 8.27 -9.45 15.52
CA GLN A 70 7.56 -8.48 14.67
C GLN A 70 8.31 -7.15 14.51
N GLU A 71 8.99 -6.68 15.56
CA GLU A 71 9.72 -5.41 15.55
C GLU A 71 10.96 -5.47 14.64
N GLU A 72 11.72 -6.57 14.72
CA GLU A 72 12.85 -6.83 13.82
C GLU A 72 12.36 -7.01 12.38
N TRP A 73 11.23 -7.70 12.17
CA TRP A 73 10.65 -7.84 10.84
C TRP A 73 10.28 -6.48 10.22
N GLN A 74 9.66 -5.59 10.99
CA GLN A 74 9.32 -4.26 10.50
C GLN A 74 10.56 -3.41 10.22
N ALA A 75 11.58 -3.46 11.07
CA ALA A 75 12.84 -2.75 10.85
C ALA A 75 13.55 -3.22 9.57
N VAL A 76 13.69 -4.54 9.37
CA VAL A 76 14.29 -5.11 8.16
C VAL A 76 13.44 -4.79 6.93
N ARG A 77 12.11 -4.86 7.03
CA ARG A 77 11.20 -4.48 5.95
C ARG A 77 11.35 -3.00 5.56
N ALA A 78 11.43 -2.11 6.54
CA ALA A 78 11.62 -0.67 6.30
C ALA A 78 12.97 -0.39 5.63
N GLU A 79 14.05 -1.05 6.07
CA GLU A 79 15.37 -0.96 5.43
C GLU A 79 15.32 -1.41 3.96
N LYS A 80 14.69 -2.57 3.69
CA LYS A 80 14.54 -3.08 2.32
C LYS A 80 13.66 -2.19 1.45
N GLN A 81 12.60 -1.62 2.01
CA GLN A 81 11.75 -0.65 1.32
C GLN A 81 12.49 0.64 0.97
N ALA A 82 13.35 1.14 1.87
CA ALA A 82 14.18 2.31 1.61
C ALA A 82 15.18 2.05 0.47
N GLU A 83 15.87 0.91 0.49
CA GLU A 83 16.80 0.52 -0.57
C GLU A 83 16.08 0.33 -1.92
N ALA A 84 14.91 -0.30 -1.89
CA ALA A 84 14.07 -0.46 -3.07
C ALA A 84 13.62 0.88 -3.63
N ARG A 85 13.25 1.84 -2.78
CA ARG A 85 12.84 3.19 -3.21
C ARG A 85 13.96 3.88 -3.99
N VAL A 86 15.20 3.88 -3.48
CA VAL A 86 16.34 4.49 -4.17
C VAL A 86 16.56 3.86 -5.54
N LYS A 87 16.52 2.53 -5.64
CA LYS A 87 16.66 1.81 -6.92
C LYS A 87 15.53 2.16 -7.89
N LEU A 88 14.30 2.30 -7.39
CA LEU A 88 13.12 2.66 -8.19
C LEU A 88 13.13 4.14 -8.62
N GLU A 89 13.64 5.05 -7.78
CA GLU A 89 13.88 6.46 -8.12
C GLU A 89 14.83 6.59 -9.31
N GLU A 90 15.91 5.82 -9.33
CA GLU A 90 16.82 5.78 -10.48
C GLU A 90 16.17 5.13 -11.71
N LEU A 91 15.39 4.06 -11.51
CA LEU A 91 14.75 3.32 -12.60
C LEU A 91 13.67 4.14 -13.32
N PHE A 92 12.88 4.90 -12.55
CA PHE A 92 11.81 5.78 -13.03
C PHE A 92 12.29 7.21 -13.27
N LYS A 93 13.60 7.45 -13.35
CA LYS A 93 14.13 8.77 -13.68
C LYS A 93 13.57 9.26 -15.02
N GLY A 94 12.81 10.35 -14.99
CA GLY A 94 12.07 10.89 -16.15
C GLY A 94 10.60 10.48 -16.23
N HIS A 95 10.12 9.68 -15.27
CA HIS A 95 8.73 9.26 -15.09
C HIS A 95 8.23 9.64 -13.69
N GLU A 96 8.08 10.94 -13.45
CA GLU A 96 7.62 11.48 -12.16
C GLU A 96 6.23 10.95 -11.76
N ASP A 97 5.37 10.65 -12.74
CA ASP A 97 4.05 10.06 -12.54
C ASP A 97 4.10 8.69 -11.86
N LEU A 98 5.14 7.90 -12.15
CA LEU A 98 5.34 6.60 -11.53
C LEU A 98 5.93 6.72 -10.12
N LEU A 99 6.74 7.76 -9.88
CA LEU A 99 7.32 8.03 -8.55
C LEU A 99 6.29 8.53 -7.56
N GLU A 100 5.36 9.39 -7.98
CA GLU A 100 4.25 9.82 -7.13
C GLU A 100 3.37 8.62 -6.70
N LYS A 101 3.08 7.71 -7.64
CA LYS A 101 2.33 6.49 -7.32
C LYS A 101 3.13 5.54 -6.42
N LEU A 102 4.44 5.49 -6.58
CA LEU A 102 5.30 4.66 -5.75
C LEU A 102 5.20 5.04 -4.28
N ASP A 103 5.12 6.32 -3.96
CA ASP A 103 5.02 6.83 -2.57
C ASP A 103 3.74 6.33 -1.86
N ALA A 104 2.68 6.04 -2.62
CA ALA A 104 1.45 5.44 -2.09
C ALA A 104 1.60 3.95 -1.71
N PHE A 105 2.59 3.25 -2.27
CA PHE A 105 2.81 1.81 -2.02
C PHE A 105 4.02 1.53 -1.13
N ILE A 106 5.08 2.32 -1.29
CA ILE A 106 6.30 2.27 -0.49
C ILE A 106 6.41 3.64 0.16
N PRO A 107 5.85 3.82 1.38
CA PRO A 107 5.85 5.12 2.02
C PRO A 107 7.29 5.59 2.17
N ALA A 108 7.54 6.84 1.83
CA ALA A 108 8.78 7.49 2.22
C ALA A 108 8.91 7.34 3.74
N LEU A 109 10.07 6.86 4.22
CA LEU A 109 10.43 7.08 5.61
C LEU A 109 10.33 8.58 5.85
N SER A 110 9.27 9.01 6.53
CA SER A 110 9.09 10.38 6.96
C SER A 110 10.20 10.62 7.98
N THR A 111 11.30 11.21 7.47
CA THR A 111 12.39 11.76 8.28
C THR A 111 11.86 12.85 9.20
#